data_AF-A0A5J5AQB8-F1
#
_entry.id   AF-A0A5J5AQB8-F1
#
_cell.length_a   1.000
_cell.length_b   1.000
_cell.length_c   1.000
_cell.angle_alpha   90.00
_cell.angle_beta   90.00
_cell.angle_gamma   90.00
#
_symmetry.space_group_name_H-M   'P 1'
#
loop_
_entity.id
_entity.type
_entity.pdbx_description
1 polymer ?
#
loop_
_entity_poly.entity_id
_entity_poly.type
_entity_poly.pdbx_seq_one_letter_code
_entity_poly.pdbx_strand_id
1 'polypeptide(L)'
;MLPGLGNYIPVPSSLKRLYQSTTDGRKMVDVLVEQGNVPGIKVDKGLVPLAGSNDESWCQGLNGLASRSAAYYQQGARFAKWRTVVSIPNGPSALAVKEAAWDLARYAAIPQDSGLVPIVEPEILLDDDHGIDRTFEVALKLWAEIFFYLAENNVMFEGILLKPSMVTPGAECKDKATPEQVAEYTLKLLRRQIPPAVPGIMDPE
;
A
#
# COMPACT_ATOMS: atom_id res chain seq x y z
N MET A 1 -0.64 -25.81 -3.08
CA MET A 1 -1.14 -24.80 -2.12
C MET A 1 -1.93 -25.53 -1.03
N LEU A 2 -1.91 -25.02 0.19
CA LEU A 2 -2.57 -25.63 1.36
C LEU A 2 -4.10 -25.53 1.23
N PRO A 3 -4.87 -26.62 1.45
CA PRO A 3 -6.34 -26.59 1.45
C PRO A 3 -6.90 -25.69 2.56
N GLY A 4 -7.99 -24.97 2.30
CA GLY A 4 -8.69 -24.15 3.31
C GLY A 4 -8.16 -22.72 3.51
N LEU A 5 -7.18 -22.29 2.72
CA LEU A 5 -6.58 -20.94 2.83
C LEU A 5 -7.60 -19.80 2.62
N GLY A 6 -8.56 -19.99 1.72
CA GLY A 6 -9.58 -18.98 1.40
C GLY A 6 -10.55 -18.67 2.54
N ASN A 7 -10.59 -19.49 3.61
CA ASN A 7 -11.41 -19.25 4.78
C ASN A 7 -10.79 -18.27 5.79
N TYR A 8 -9.49 -18.02 5.71
CA TYR A 8 -8.74 -17.18 6.66
C TYR A 8 -8.00 -16.02 5.99
N ILE A 9 -7.75 -16.11 4.69
CA ILE A 9 -6.91 -15.17 3.95
C ILE A 9 -7.68 -14.67 2.71
N PRO A 10 -8.46 -13.58 2.81
CA PRO A 10 -8.79 -12.76 1.65
C PRO A 10 -7.59 -11.91 1.18
N VAL A 11 -6.40 -12.12 1.78
CA VAL A 11 -5.18 -11.32 1.61
C VAL A 11 -4.49 -11.62 0.26
N PRO A 12 -3.83 -10.62 -0.38
CA PRO A 12 -3.17 -10.70 -1.68
C PRO A 12 -2.01 -11.70 -1.84
N SER A 13 -2.23 -13.00 -1.66
CA SER A 13 -1.16 -14.01 -1.64
C SER A 13 -0.46 -14.27 -2.99
N SER A 14 -0.83 -13.58 -4.07
CA SER A 14 -0.22 -13.83 -5.40
C SER A 14 -0.03 -12.59 -6.28
N LEU A 15 0.42 -11.48 -5.70
CA LEU A 15 0.78 -10.26 -6.44
C LEU A 15 1.83 -10.46 -7.57
N LYS A 16 2.42 -11.65 -7.73
CA LYS A 16 3.43 -12.00 -8.76
C LYS A 16 3.07 -13.18 -9.66
N ARG A 17 1.90 -13.82 -9.51
CA ARG A 17 1.61 -15.12 -10.16
C ARG A 17 0.43 -15.11 -11.13
N LEU A 18 -0.04 -13.93 -11.54
CA LEU A 18 -1.19 -13.78 -12.44
C LEU A 18 -1.03 -14.58 -13.76
N TYR A 19 0.21 -14.68 -14.26
CA TYR A 19 0.52 -15.37 -15.53
C TYR A 19 1.12 -16.76 -15.34
N GLN A 20 1.23 -17.26 -14.11
CA GLN A 20 1.83 -18.58 -13.87
C GLN A 20 0.79 -19.69 -13.99
N SER A 21 1.27 -20.86 -14.40
CA SER A 21 0.51 -22.11 -14.32
C SER A 21 1.08 -22.98 -13.21
N THR A 22 0.23 -23.82 -12.63
CA THR A 22 0.61 -24.89 -11.72
C THR A 22 1.32 -26.02 -12.48
N THR A 23 1.95 -26.94 -11.74
CA THR A 23 2.65 -28.10 -12.34
C THR A 23 1.72 -29.04 -13.11
N ASP A 24 0.42 -29.04 -12.80
CA ASP A 24 -0.66 -29.74 -13.52
C ASP A 24 -1.28 -28.90 -14.67
N GLY A 25 -0.70 -27.74 -15.02
CA GLY A 25 -1.07 -26.95 -16.18
C GLY A 25 -2.25 -25.99 -16.00
N ARG A 26 -2.88 -25.97 -14.82
CA ARG A 26 -3.97 -25.01 -14.51
C ARG A 26 -3.42 -23.61 -14.30
N LYS A 27 -4.17 -22.58 -14.69
CA LYS A 27 -3.76 -21.20 -14.42
C LYS A 27 -3.86 -20.94 -12.92
N MET A 28 -2.86 -20.25 -12.37
CA MET A 28 -2.85 -19.90 -10.94
C MET A 28 -4.09 -19.09 -10.54
N VAL A 29 -4.57 -18.23 -11.42
CA VAL A 29 -5.78 -17.40 -11.21
C VAL A 29 -7.01 -18.26 -10.99
N ASP A 30 -7.20 -19.28 -11.81
CA ASP A 30 -8.35 -20.19 -11.71
C ASP A 30 -8.32 -20.93 -10.37
N VAL A 31 -7.14 -21.41 -9.95
CA VAL A 31 -6.95 -22.07 -8.67
C VAL A 31 -7.26 -21.15 -7.49
N LEU A 32 -6.89 -19.86 -7.57
CA LEU A 32 -7.19 -18.89 -6.51
C LEU A 32 -8.69 -18.64 -6.40
N VAL A 33 -9.37 -18.46 -7.54
CA VAL A 33 -10.82 -18.25 -7.60
C VAL A 33 -11.60 -19.47 -7.12
N GLU A 34 -11.20 -20.68 -7.52
CA GLU A 34 -11.79 -21.94 -7.04
C GLU A 34 -11.71 -22.09 -5.50
N GLN A 35 -10.70 -21.48 -4.89
CA GLN A 35 -10.50 -21.46 -3.44
C GLN A 35 -11.19 -20.29 -2.74
N GLY A 36 -11.96 -19.46 -3.47
CA GLY A 36 -12.65 -18.29 -2.93
C GLY A 36 -11.76 -17.06 -2.74
N ASN A 37 -10.52 -17.08 -3.24
CA ASN A 37 -9.63 -15.93 -3.16
C ASN A 37 -9.87 -14.96 -4.32
N VAL A 38 -9.67 -13.68 -4.04
CA VAL A 38 -9.67 -12.62 -5.06
C VAL A 38 -8.23 -12.46 -5.59
N PRO A 39 -7.98 -12.62 -6.90
CA PRO A 39 -6.65 -12.40 -7.46
C PRO A 39 -6.31 -10.91 -7.53
N GLY A 40 -5.04 -10.57 -7.27
CA GLY A 40 -4.54 -9.22 -7.51
C GLY A 40 -3.06 -9.17 -7.87
N ILE A 41 -2.59 -7.97 -8.20
CA ILE A 41 -1.31 -7.76 -8.89
C ILE A 41 -0.53 -6.57 -8.32
N LYS A 42 0.78 -6.73 -8.13
CA LYS A 42 1.66 -5.60 -7.79
C LYS A 42 2.02 -4.88 -9.08
N VAL A 43 1.75 -3.58 -9.17
CA VAL A 43 1.86 -2.83 -10.44
C VAL A 43 2.91 -1.73 -10.45
N ASP A 44 3.49 -1.42 -9.28
CA ASP A 44 4.69 -0.61 -9.18
C ASP A 44 5.92 -1.35 -9.73
N LYS A 45 6.91 -0.57 -10.17
CA LYS A 45 8.19 -1.03 -10.71
C LYS A 45 9.35 -0.83 -9.72
N GLY A 46 9.03 -0.58 -8.46
CA GLY A 46 10.00 -0.41 -7.39
C GLY A 46 10.45 1.04 -7.18
N LEU A 47 11.24 1.20 -6.11
CA LEU A 47 11.75 2.47 -5.65
C LEU A 47 13.02 2.86 -6.40
N VAL A 48 13.20 4.16 -6.63
CA VAL A 48 14.43 4.75 -7.14
C VAL A 48 14.80 5.99 -6.32
N PRO A 49 16.08 6.41 -6.34
CA PRO A 49 16.50 7.61 -5.62
C PRO A 49 15.74 8.86 -6.07
N LEU A 50 15.34 9.68 -5.11
CA LEU A 50 14.74 10.98 -5.33
C LEU A 50 15.87 12.01 -5.47
N ALA A 51 16.08 12.52 -6.68
CA ALA A 51 17.18 13.43 -6.97
C ALA A 51 17.05 14.73 -6.17
N GLY A 52 18.15 15.18 -5.55
CA GLY A 52 18.18 16.39 -4.72
C GLY A 52 17.56 16.22 -3.32
N SER A 53 17.25 14.99 -2.92
CA SER A 53 16.83 14.65 -1.56
C SER A 53 18.00 14.13 -0.71
N ASN A 54 17.73 13.89 0.57
CA ASN A 54 18.68 13.30 1.52
C ASN A 54 18.55 11.76 1.51
N ASP A 55 18.99 11.09 0.45
CA ASP A 55 18.85 9.63 0.30
C ASP A 55 17.39 9.13 0.46
N GLU A 56 16.43 9.92 -0.02
CA GLU A 56 15.03 9.53 -0.08
C GLU A 56 14.72 8.86 -1.43
N SER A 57 13.55 8.23 -1.54
CA SER A 57 13.16 7.47 -2.73
C SER A 57 11.74 7.81 -3.18
N TRP A 58 11.44 7.57 -4.45
CA TRP A 58 10.09 7.61 -5.01
C TRP A 58 9.83 6.34 -5.83
N CYS A 59 8.57 6.08 -6.17
CA CYS A 59 8.19 4.80 -6.75
C CYS A 59 7.84 4.92 -8.24
N GLN A 60 8.44 4.08 -9.07
CA GLN A 60 8.19 4.11 -10.51
C GLN A 60 7.05 3.19 -10.93
N GLY A 61 6.47 3.46 -12.11
CA GLY A 61 5.56 2.53 -12.77
C GLY A 61 4.35 3.15 -13.45
N LEU A 62 4.10 4.46 -13.30
CA LEU A 62 2.90 5.10 -13.84
C LEU A 62 2.84 5.03 -15.38
N ASN A 63 3.99 5.08 -16.05
CA ASN A 63 4.07 4.98 -17.50
C ASN A 63 3.50 3.64 -17.98
N GLY A 64 2.46 3.70 -18.83
CA GLY A 64 1.74 2.54 -19.36
C GLY A 64 0.88 1.80 -18.33
N LEU A 65 0.66 2.35 -17.13
CA LEU A 65 -0.11 1.67 -16.09
C LEU A 65 -1.57 1.41 -16.50
N ALA A 66 -2.20 2.30 -17.26
CA ALA A 66 -3.57 2.12 -17.74
C ALA A 66 -3.72 0.86 -18.60
N SER A 67 -2.89 0.72 -19.63
CA SER A 67 -2.88 -0.46 -20.50
C SER A 67 -2.56 -1.74 -19.74
N ARG A 68 -1.62 -1.68 -18.78
CA ARG A 68 -1.31 -2.83 -17.92
C ARG A 68 -2.49 -3.21 -17.02
N SER A 69 -3.17 -2.22 -16.43
CA SER A 69 -4.31 -2.44 -15.54
C SER A 69 -5.48 -3.11 -16.27
N ALA A 70 -5.80 -2.64 -17.48
CA ALA A 70 -6.79 -3.30 -18.33
C ALA A 70 -6.41 -4.75 -18.68
N ALA A 71 -5.14 -5.00 -19.03
CA ALA A 71 -4.65 -6.35 -19.30
C ALA A 71 -4.70 -7.26 -18.05
N TYR A 72 -4.39 -6.73 -16.86
CA TYR A 72 -4.48 -7.49 -15.61
C TYR A 72 -5.92 -7.84 -15.26
N TYR A 73 -6.87 -6.92 -15.47
CA TYR A 73 -8.30 -7.18 -15.27
C TYR A 73 -8.80 -8.32 -16.16
N GLN A 74 -8.42 -8.31 -17.45
CA GLN A 74 -8.73 -9.38 -18.41
C GLN A 74 -8.14 -10.73 -17.99
N GLN A 75 -7.00 -10.71 -17.30
CA GLN A 75 -6.36 -11.92 -16.76
C GLN A 75 -6.90 -12.34 -15.38
N GLY A 76 -7.94 -11.68 -14.88
CA GLY A 76 -8.66 -12.09 -13.66
C GLY A 76 -8.25 -11.36 -12.39
N ALA A 77 -7.33 -10.39 -12.45
CA ALA A 77 -7.06 -9.53 -11.30
C ALA A 77 -8.30 -8.67 -10.98
N ARG A 78 -8.54 -8.40 -9.70
CA ARG A 78 -9.62 -7.51 -9.23
C ARG A 78 -9.15 -6.40 -8.30
N PHE A 79 -7.91 -6.48 -7.85
CA PHE A 79 -7.24 -5.37 -7.16
C PHE A 79 -5.79 -5.26 -7.62
N ALA A 80 -5.23 -4.07 -7.44
CA ALA A 80 -3.83 -3.76 -7.69
C ALA A 80 -3.17 -3.29 -6.39
N LYS A 81 -1.85 -3.37 -6.30
CA LYS A 81 -1.08 -2.81 -5.18
C LYS A 81 0.06 -1.95 -5.67
N TRP A 82 0.25 -0.81 -5.01
CA TRP A 82 1.39 0.07 -5.20
C TRP A 82 2.01 0.43 -3.86
N ARG A 83 3.28 0.09 -3.70
CA ARG A 83 4.05 0.42 -2.50
C ARG A 83 4.94 1.62 -2.77
N THR A 84 4.78 2.69 -2.02
CA THR A 84 5.79 3.76 -1.94
C THR A 84 6.39 3.80 -0.54
N VAL A 85 7.49 4.52 -0.37
CA VAL A 85 8.21 4.60 0.90
C VAL A 85 8.54 6.04 1.24
N VAL A 86 8.36 6.39 2.51
CA VAL A 86 9.01 7.54 3.13
C VAL A 86 9.93 7.07 4.25
N SER A 87 11.06 7.73 4.42
CA SER A 87 11.96 7.44 5.53
C SER A 87 11.58 8.28 6.75
N ILE A 88 12.13 7.96 7.91
CA ILE A 88 12.22 8.85 9.08
C ILE A 88 13.68 9.27 9.32
N PRO A 89 14.68 8.34 9.34
CA PRO A 89 16.09 8.70 9.53
C PRO A 89 16.60 9.76 8.55
N ASN A 90 16.09 9.75 7.32
CA ASN A 90 16.53 10.66 6.26
C ASN A 90 15.73 11.98 6.20
N GLY A 91 14.86 12.20 7.18
CA GLY A 91 13.63 13.00 7.03
C GLY A 91 12.47 12.08 6.68
N PRO A 92 11.24 12.63 6.67
CA PRO A 92 10.79 12.83 5.31
C PRO A 92 10.70 14.31 5.01
N SER A 93 11.44 14.72 3.99
CA SER A 93 11.35 16.07 3.45
C SER A 93 9.93 16.33 2.96
N ALA A 94 9.54 17.61 2.89
CA ALA A 94 8.26 17.97 2.28
C ALA A 94 8.18 17.50 0.81
N LEU A 95 9.32 17.38 0.14
CA LEU A 95 9.39 16.85 -1.22
C LEU A 95 9.04 15.36 -1.26
N ALA A 96 9.62 14.52 -0.40
CA ALA A 96 9.36 13.09 -0.38
C ALA A 96 7.92 12.76 0.06
N VAL A 97 7.38 13.48 1.05
CA VAL A 97 5.97 13.31 1.44
C VAL A 97 5.05 13.63 0.27
N LYS A 98 5.27 14.78 -0.39
CA LYS A 98 4.48 15.20 -1.54
C LYS A 98 4.59 14.22 -2.70
N GLU A 99 5.80 13.76 -3.03
CA GLU A 99 6.02 12.81 -4.12
C GLU A 99 5.33 11.48 -3.84
N ALA A 100 5.47 10.93 -2.63
CA ALA A 100 4.80 9.71 -2.22
C ALA A 100 3.27 9.83 -2.30
N ALA A 101 2.72 10.96 -1.84
CA ALA A 101 1.28 11.21 -1.87
C ALA A 101 0.75 11.40 -3.30
N TRP A 102 1.48 12.17 -4.12
CA TRP A 102 1.13 12.41 -5.52
C TRP A 102 1.19 11.13 -6.37
N ASP A 103 2.24 10.32 -6.17
CA ASP A 103 2.41 9.02 -6.83
C ASP A 103 1.26 8.08 -6.51
N LEU A 104 0.93 7.93 -5.21
CA LEU A 104 -0.17 7.08 -4.77
C LEU A 104 -1.52 7.53 -5.32
N ALA A 105 -1.75 8.84 -5.40
CA ALA A 105 -2.98 9.38 -5.93
C ALA A 105 -3.15 9.13 -7.43
N ARG A 106 -2.10 9.41 -8.21
CA ARG A 106 -2.08 9.10 -9.65
C ARG A 106 -2.19 7.61 -9.91
N TYR A 107 -1.50 6.80 -9.10
CA TYR A 107 -1.64 5.37 -9.12
C TYR A 107 -3.09 5.00 -8.88
N ALA A 108 -3.74 5.42 -7.79
CA ALA A 108 -5.05 4.90 -7.39
C ALA A 108 -6.15 5.18 -8.43
N ALA A 109 -6.13 6.33 -9.09
CA ALA A 109 -7.10 6.67 -10.14
C ALA A 109 -7.05 5.70 -11.34
N ILE A 110 -5.85 5.29 -11.77
CA ILE A 110 -5.67 4.54 -13.02
C ILE A 110 -6.29 3.11 -12.99
N PRO A 111 -6.06 2.27 -11.97
CA PRO A 111 -6.70 0.97 -11.82
C PRO A 111 -8.22 1.09 -11.64
N GLN A 112 -8.74 2.15 -11.01
CA GLN A 112 -10.19 2.35 -10.88
C GLN A 112 -10.87 2.45 -12.25
N ASP A 113 -10.27 3.20 -13.19
CA ASP A 113 -10.74 3.26 -14.58
C ASP A 113 -10.72 1.90 -15.30
N SER A 114 -9.91 0.96 -14.81
CA SER A 114 -9.80 -0.41 -15.34
C SER A 114 -10.60 -1.44 -14.55
N GLY A 115 -11.41 -1.03 -13.57
CA GLY A 115 -12.21 -1.91 -12.73
C GLY A 115 -11.42 -2.68 -11.65
N LEU A 116 -10.20 -2.24 -11.35
CA LEU A 116 -9.37 -2.80 -10.28
C LEU A 116 -9.44 -1.92 -9.03
N VAL A 117 -9.62 -2.53 -7.86
CA VAL A 117 -9.51 -1.83 -6.57
C VAL A 117 -8.02 -1.52 -6.28
N PRO A 118 -7.58 -0.26 -6.18
CA PRO A 118 -6.22 0.07 -5.77
C PRO A 118 -6.03 -0.13 -4.26
N ILE A 119 -4.91 -0.75 -3.89
CA ILE A 119 -4.38 -0.80 -2.54
C ILE A 119 -3.30 0.27 -2.42
N VAL A 120 -3.58 1.29 -1.59
CA VAL A 120 -2.71 2.42 -1.31
C VAL A 120 -1.80 2.06 -0.13
N GLU A 121 -0.52 1.82 -0.41
CA GLU A 121 0.48 1.35 0.58
C GLU A 121 1.63 2.37 0.71
N PRO A 122 1.47 3.40 1.56
CA PRO A 122 2.57 4.24 2.02
C PRO A 122 3.28 3.55 3.19
N GLU A 123 4.50 3.08 2.97
CA GLU A 123 5.30 2.50 4.04
C GLU A 123 6.25 3.56 4.63
N ILE A 124 6.26 3.65 5.96
CA ILE A 124 7.20 4.48 6.71
C ILE A 124 8.34 3.59 7.19
N LEU A 125 9.58 3.87 6.76
CA LEU A 125 10.75 3.12 7.24
C LEU A 125 11.06 3.47 8.68
N LEU A 126 11.36 2.43 9.45
CA LEU A 126 11.59 2.51 10.89
C LEU A 126 13.07 2.34 11.26
N ASP A 127 13.98 2.43 10.29
CA ASP A 127 15.41 2.08 10.43
C ASP A 127 16.23 3.12 11.22
N ASP A 128 15.82 3.45 12.44
CA ASP A 128 16.45 4.47 13.29
C ASP A 128 16.04 4.33 14.78
N ASP A 129 16.53 5.21 15.67
CA ASP A 129 16.32 5.15 17.13
C ASP A 129 15.13 5.99 17.65
N HIS A 130 14.35 6.60 16.76
CA HIS A 130 13.23 7.48 17.10
C HIS A 130 12.11 6.79 17.90
N GLY A 131 11.45 7.56 18.76
CA GLY A 131 10.30 7.11 19.53
C GLY A 131 8.99 7.05 18.71
N ILE A 132 7.98 6.38 19.26
CA ILE A 132 6.65 6.19 18.63
C ILE A 132 5.94 7.50 18.26
N ASP A 133 6.15 8.57 19.04
CA ASP A 133 5.57 9.89 18.78
C ASP A 133 6.07 10.48 17.45
N ARG A 134 7.35 10.22 17.10
CA ARG A 134 7.92 10.70 15.84
C ARG A 134 7.30 9.98 14.65
N THR A 135 7.13 8.66 14.74
CA THR A 135 6.41 7.87 13.73
C THR A 135 4.99 8.37 13.56
N PHE A 136 4.30 8.65 14.67
CA PHE A 136 2.94 9.18 14.66
C PHE A 136 2.84 10.55 13.98
N GLU A 137 3.74 11.48 14.28
CA GLU A 137 3.79 12.80 13.66
C GLU A 137 3.99 12.71 12.14
N VAL A 138 4.95 11.89 11.71
CA VAL A 138 5.24 11.68 10.28
C VAL A 138 4.05 11.02 9.58
N ALA A 139 3.45 10.01 10.20
CA ALA A 139 2.28 9.33 9.66
C ALA A 139 1.07 10.25 9.53
N LEU A 140 0.83 11.14 10.50
CA LEU A 140 -0.23 12.15 10.41
C LEU A 140 -0.03 13.04 9.17
N LYS A 141 1.18 13.58 8.98
CA LYS A 141 1.47 14.44 7.84
C LYS A 141 1.29 13.70 6.51
N LEU A 142 1.86 12.50 6.41
CA LEU A 142 1.81 11.69 5.20
C LEU A 142 0.39 11.34 4.80
N TRP A 143 -0.41 10.83 5.74
CA TRP A 143 -1.80 10.45 5.44
C TRP A 143 -2.69 11.65 5.09
N ALA A 144 -2.45 12.82 5.70
CA ALA A 144 -3.16 14.04 5.31
C ALA A 144 -2.88 14.42 3.84
N GLU A 145 -1.61 14.42 3.43
CA GLU A 145 -1.23 14.73 2.05
C GLU A 145 -1.76 13.67 1.06
N ILE A 146 -1.73 12.39 1.44
CA ILE A 146 -2.29 11.31 0.62
C ILE A 146 -3.78 11.55 0.36
N PHE A 147 -4.60 11.78 1.38
CA PHE A 147 -6.03 11.99 1.17
C PHE A 147 -6.33 13.28 0.41
N PHE A 148 -5.54 14.33 0.65
CA PHE A 148 -5.63 15.56 -0.15
C PHE A 148 -5.42 15.24 -1.64
N TYR A 149 -4.32 14.57 -2.00
CA TYR A 149 -4.02 14.29 -3.41
C TYR A 149 -4.92 13.20 -4.02
N LEU A 150 -5.40 12.23 -3.25
CA LEU A 150 -6.41 11.28 -3.70
C LEU A 150 -7.68 12.02 -4.13
N ALA A 151 -8.13 13.01 -3.35
CA ALA A 151 -9.28 13.84 -3.71
C ALA A 151 -9.00 14.67 -4.97
N GLU A 152 -7.84 15.33 -5.06
CA GLU A 152 -7.44 16.12 -6.24
C GLU A 152 -7.36 15.28 -7.54
N ASN A 153 -7.09 13.97 -7.42
CA ASN A 153 -7.08 13.03 -8.54
C ASN A 153 -8.43 12.33 -8.77
N ASN A 154 -9.51 12.80 -8.13
CA ASN A 154 -10.87 12.26 -8.25
C ASN A 154 -10.98 10.76 -7.92
N VAL A 155 -10.17 10.28 -6.98
CA VAL A 155 -10.21 8.87 -6.56
C VAL A 155 -11.48 8.60 -5.76
N MET A 156 -12.21 7.55 -6.12
CA MET A 156 -13.41 7.10 -5.38
C MET A 156 -12.98 6.35 -4.12
N PHE A 157 -13.20 6.91 -2.93
CA PHE A 157 -12.69 6.36 -1.67
C PHE A 157 -13.37 5.03 -1.29
N GLU A 158 -14.63 4.83 -1.67
CA GLU A 158 -15.36 3.58 -1.50
C GLU A 158 -14.74 2.43 -2.31
N GLY A 159 -13.93 2.78 -3.32
CA GLY A 159 -13.27 1.85 -4.23
C GLY A 159 -11.78 1.69 -3.97
N ILE A 160 -11.25 2.06 -2.79
CA ILE A 160 -9.85 1.83 -2.43
C ILE A 160 -9.73 0.96 -1.18
N LEU A 161 -8.56 0.36 -0.99
CA LEU A 161 -8.14 -0.21 0.29
C LEU A 161 -6.83 0.44 0.72
N LEU A 162 -6.60 0.50 2.02
CA LEU A 162 -5.35 1.02 2.56
C LEU A 162 -4.49 -0.09 3.11
N LYS A 163 -3.18 0.08 3.01
CA LYS A 163 -2.21 -0.74 3.71
C LYS A 163 -1.19 0.16 4.42
N PRO A 164 -1.55 0.74 5.58
CA PRO A 164 -0.68 1.62 6.36
C PRO A 164 0.39 0.83 7.11
N SER A 165 1.55 1.42 7.39
CA SER A 165 2.40 0.94 8.49
C SER A 165 1.68 1.08 9.84
N MET A 166 1.85 0.11 10.75
CA MET A 166 1.54 0.34 12.16
C MET A 166 2.40 1.49 12.71
N VAL A 167 1.88 2.19 13.71
CA VAL A 167 2.64 3.24 14.40
C VAL A 167 3.47 2.60 15.51
N THR A 168 4.74 2.37 15.22
CA THR A 168 5.71 1.76 16.15
C THR A 168 6.91 2.70 16.34
N PRO A 169 7.68 2.57 17.44
CA PRO A 169 8.99 3.20 17.52
C PRO A 169 9.93 2.62 16.46
N GLY A 170 11.05 3.30 16.21
CA GLY A 170 12.11 2.83 15.33
C GLY A 170 12.69 1.49 15.78
N ALA A 171 13.24 0.74 14.83
CA ALA A 171 13.81 -0.59 15.05
C ALA A 171 14.90 -0.58 16.13
N GLU A 172 15.71 0.48 16.16
CA GLU A 172 16.82 0.66 17.10
C GLU A 172 16.42 1.44 18.37
N CYS A 173 15.14 1.83 18.49
CA CYS A 173 14.67 2.55 19.67
C CYS A 173 14.78 1.67 20.92
N LYS A 174 15.39 2.23 21.97
CA LYS A 174 15.61 1.54 23.27
C LYS A 174 14.31 1.35 24.03
N ASP A 175 13.41 2.32 23.93
CA ASP A 175 12.11 2.30 24.59
C ASP A 175 11.10 1.58 23.67
N LYS A 176 10.96 0.27 23.88
CA LYS A 176 9.99 -0.53 23.11
C LYS A 176 8.56 -0.19 23.54
N ALA A 177 7.70 0.03 22.55
CA ALA A 177 6.27 0.18 22.77
C ALA A 177 5.61 -1.18 23.02
N THR A 178 4.66 -1.22 23.94
CA THR A 178 3.79 -2.37 24.14
C THR A 178 2.80 -2.52 22.98
N PRO A 179 2.27 -3.73 22.72
CA PRO A 179 1.21 -3.93 21.72
C PRO A 179 0.02 -3.00 21.91
N GLU A 180 -0.36 -2.73 23.16
CA GLU A 180 -1.45 -1.82 23.52
C GLU A 180 -1.16 -0.38 23.10
N GLN A 181 0.08 0.09 23.31
CA GLN A 181 0.51 1.42 22.86
C GLN A 181 0.53 1.52 21.34
N VAL A 182 1.07 0.51 20.65
CA VAL A 182 1.07 0.47 19.17
C VAL A 182 -0.37 0.51 18.63
N ALA A 183 -1.28 -0.26 19.22
CA ALA A 183 -2.68 -0.26 18.85
C ALA A 183 -3.35 1.09 19.11
N GLU A 184 -3.09 1.72 20.26
CA GLU A 184 -3.63 3.04 20.60
C GLU A 184 -3.20 4.10 19.58
N TYR A 185 -1.90 4.20 19.30
CA TYR A 185 -1.35 5.17 18.36
C TYR A 185 -1.84 4.92 16.93
N THR A 186 -1.88 3.66 16.50
CA THR A 186 -2.38 3.28 15.17
C THR A 186 -3.86 3.63 15.03
N LEU A 187 -4.72 3.21 15.97
CA LEU A 187 -6.14 3.55 15.93
C LEU A 187 -6.38 5.07 15.99
N LYS A 188 -5.57 5.80 16.76
CA LYS A 188 -5.63 7.26 16.84
C LYS A 188 -5.26 7.91 15.51
N LEU A 189 -4.26 7.40 14.79
CA LEU A 189 -3.88 7.86 13.45
C LEU A 189 -5.03 7.62 12.48
N LEU A 190 -5.54 6.38 12.45
CA LEU A 190 -6.58 5.97 11.51
C LEU A 190 -7.85 6.81 11.68
N ARG A 191 -8.29 7.01 12.93
CA ARG A 191 -9.47 7.85 13.24
C ARG A 191 -9.31 9.32 12.87
N ARG A 192 -8.07 9.84 12.83
CA ARG A 192 -7.80 11.25 12.54
C ARG A 192 -7.73 11.53 11.04
N GLN A 193 -7.09 10.64 10.27
CA GLN A 193 -6.74 10.93 8.88
C GLN A 193 -7.54 10.14 7.85
N ILE A 194 -8.17 9.02 8.22
CA ILE A 194 -8.83 8.15 7.24
C ILE A 194 -10.34 8.48 7.20
N PRO A 195 -10.87 8.94 6.05
CA PRO A 195 -12.30 9.13 5.89
C PRO A 195 -13.07 7.81 6.05
N PRO A 196 -14.26 7.83 6.67
CA PRO A 196 -15.07 6.62 6.89
C PRO A 196 -15.63 6.01 5.58
N ALA A 197 -15.52 6.72 4.45
CA ALA A 197 -15.87 6.18 3.13
C ALA A 197 -14.94 5.06 2.68
N VAL A 198 -13.73 4.97 3.22
CA VAL A 198 -12.78 3.90 2.91
C VAL A 198 -13.27 2.59 3.55
N PRO A 199 -13.52 1.54 2.76
CA PRO A 199 -14.19 0.32 3.24
C PRO A 199 -13.28 -0.61 4.05
N GLY A 200 -11.96 -0.48 3.93
CA GLY A 200 -11.04 -1.42 4.56
C GLY A 200 -9.61 -0.93 4.69
N ILE A 201 -9.00 -1.35 5.79
CA ILE A 201 -7.60 -1.17 6.14
C ILE A 201 -7.03 -2.57 6.33
N MET A 202 -5.98 -2.89 5.59
CA MET A 202 -5.28 -4.16 5.67
C MET A 202 -3.98 -3.97 6.42
N ASP A 203 -3.75 -4.78 7.44
CA ASP A 203 -2.53 -4.73 8.23
C ASP A 203 -1.31 -5.16 7.38
N PRO A 204 -0.16 -4.48 7.48
CA PRO A 204 1.11 -5.01 6.99
C PRO A 204 1.50 -6.26 7.79
N GLU A 205 2.00 -7.26 7.07
CA GLU A 205 2.65 -8.43 7.67
C GLU A 205 3.92 -8.05 8.43
#